data_AF-A0A960WW52-F1
#
_entry.id   AF-A0A960WW52-F1
#
_cell.length_a   1.000
_cell.length_b   1.000
_cell.length_c   1.000
_cell.angle_alpha   90.00
_cell.angle_beta   90.00
_cell.angle_gamma   90.00
#
_symmetry.space_group_name_H-M   'P 1'
#
loop_
_entity.id
_entity.type
_entity.pdbx_description
1 polymer ?
#
loop_
_entity_poly.entity_id
_entity_poly.type
_entity_poly.pdbx_seq_one_letter_code
_entity_poly.pdbx_strand_id
1 'polypeptide(L)'
;SYARGSNRWHTWTKAELAMLGKVKDSEVARLIGIPTACVTARRRLLKIPGFLGGKGRRPSCHFPAEDEKAMALLGTMPDRYVAERLHLTSDVVRRKRKSLGIAPWSQNEGRRKGIWTDEVVERLGRERCSKIARDIGVSSERVRQKCKELGIVPFVVRECRREGLSGKSGDGGGEGGAGESGEPGKINGI
;
A
#
# COMPACT_ATOMS: atom_id res chain seq x y z
N SER A 1 -26.69 -10.38 -38.19
CA SER A 1 -27.20 -9.66 -39.38
C SER A 1 -27.87 -8.38 -38.92
N TYR A 2 -27.37 -7.20 -39.29
CA TYR A 2 -27.98 -5.93 -38.89
C TYR A 2 -28.99 -5.49 -39.96
N ALA A 3 -30.19 -6.04 -39.88
CA ALA A 3 -31.32 -5.62 -40.69
C ALA A 3 -32.39 -5.03 -39.76
N ARG A 4 -32.44 -3.69 -39.67
CA ARG A 4 -33.68 -2.93 -39.54
C ARG A 4 -33.56 -1.71 -40.45
N GLY A 5 -34.51 -1.62 -41.37
CA GLY A 5 -34.44 -0.78 -42.56
C GLY A 5 -34.32 0.70 -42.28
N SER A 6 -33.21 1.28 -42.70
CA SER A 6 -33.24 2.39 -43.65
C SER A 6 -31.88 2.47 -44.32
N ASN A 7 -31.75 1.82 -45.49
CA ASN A 7 -30.64 2.07 -46.39
C ASN A 7 -30.88 3.43 -47.07
N ARG A 8 -30.75 4.51 -46.31
CA ARG A 8 -30.75 5.87 -46.82
C ARG A 8 -29.43 6.48 -46.39
N TRP A 9 -28.61 6.84 -47.37
CA TRP A 9 -27.41 7.63 -47.13
C TRP A 9 -27.78 8.78 -46.20
N HIS A 10 -27.24 8.77 -44.97
CA HIS A 10 -27.53 9.83 -44.01
C HIS A 10 -26.76 11.07 -44.40
N THR A 11 -27.49 12.13 -44.74
CA THR A 11 -26.91 13.43 -45.06
C THR A 11 -26.62 14.18 -43.77
N TRP A 12 -25.33 14.35 -43.46
CA TRP A 12 -24.87 15.02 -42.25
C TRP A 12 -25.16 16.52 -42.30
N THR A 13 -25.92 17.02 -41.33
CA THR A 13 -26.12 18.47 -41.16
C THR A 13 -24.97 19.11 -40.39
N LYS A 14 -24.80 20.45 -40.50
CA LYS A 14 -23.76 21.18 -39.75
C LYS A 14 -23.92 21.01 -38.23
N ALA A 15 -25.17 20.95 -37.74
CA ALA A 15 -25.47 20.74 -36.33
C ALA A 15 -25.01 19.34 -35.86
N GLU A 16 -25.26 18.30 -36.67
CA GLU A 16 -24.84 16.93 -36.35
C GLU A 16 -23.32 16.76 -36.34
N LEU A 17 -22.63 17.39 -37.30
CA LEU A 17 -21.17 17.41 -37.32
C LEU A 17 -20.59 18.10 -36.09
N ALA A 18 -21.25 19.15 -35.58
CA ALA A 18 -20.82 19.87 -34.38
C ALA A 18 -20.95 19.03 -33.09
N MET A 19 -21.77 17.98 -33.09
CA MET A 19 -21.91 17.06 -31.96
C MET A 19 -20.79 16.01 -31.90
N LEU A 20 -20.16 15.67 -33.04
CA LEU A 20 -19.10 14.68 -33.10
C LEU A 20 -17.89 15.12 -32.27
N GLY A 21 -17.45 14.28 -31.33
CA GLY A 21 -16.31 14.55 -30.45
C GLY A 21 -16.64 15.36 -29.19
N LYS A 22 -17.77 16.09 -29.16
CA LYS A 22 -18.28 16.77 -27.95
C LYS A 22 -19.20 15.90 -27.11
N VAL A 23 -19.90 14.98 -27.75
CA VAL A 23 -20.84 14.05 -27.14
C VAL A 23 -20.44 12.63 -27.54
N LYS A 24 -20.75 11.64 -26.70
CA LYS A 24 -20.45 10.23 -26.98
C LYS A 24 -21.14 9.78 -28.27
N ASP A 25 -20.40 9.10 -29.16
CA ASP A 25 -20.91 8.61 -30.46
C ASP A 25 -22.22 7.81 -30.31
N SER A 26 -22.40 7.06 -29.21
CA SER A 26 -23.63 6.31 -28.92
C SER A 26 -24.85 7.19 -28.67
N GLU A 27 -24.64 8.35 -28.06
CA GLU A 27 -25.71 9.28 -27.73
C GLU A 27 -26.09 10.10 -28.98
N VAL A 28 -25.10 10.52 -29.76
CA VAL A 28 -25.33 11.14 -31.08
C VAL A 28 -26.11 10.19 -31.99
N ALA A 29 -25.75 8.92 -32.02
CA ALA A 29 -26.47 7.88 -32.77
C ALA A 29 -27.93 7.73 -32.34
N ARG A 30 -28.19 7.76 -31.03
CA ARG A 30 -29.54 7.69 -30.46
C ARG A 30 -30.39 8.90 -30.85
N LEU A 31 -29.79 10.09 -30.85
CA LEU A 31 -30.47 11.35 -31.19
C LEU A 31 -30.84 11.42 -32.68
N ILE A 32 -29.95 10.98 -33.57
CA ILE A 32 -30.16 11.06 -35.02
C ILE A 32 -30.91 9.81 -35.55
N GLY A 33 -30.95 8.72 -34.79
CA GLY A 33 -31.61 7.47 -35.20
C GLY A 33 -30.79 6.62 -36.16
N ILE A 34 -29.46 6.70 -36.08
CA ILE A 34 -28.52 6.00 -36.98
C ILE A 34 -27.70 4.98 -36.19
N PRO A 35 -27.22 3.88 -36.81
CA PRO A 35 -26.23 3.02 -36.18
C PRO A 35 -25.00 3.78 -35.67
N THR A 36 -24.57 3.43 -34.46
CA THR A 36 -23.36 3.97 -33.82
C THR A 36 -22.12 3.83 -34.71
N ALA A 37 -22.02 2.74 -35.45
CA ALA A 37 -20.94 2.47 -36.40
C ALA A 37 -20.81 3.56 -37.48
N CYS A 38 -21.92 4.10 -37.99
CA CYS A 38 -21.91 5.16 -39.00
C CYS A 38 -21.40 6.49 -38.41
N VAL A 39 -21.80 6.79 -37.17
CA VAL A 39 -21.32 7.99 -36.44
C VAL A 39 -19.82 7.89 -36.17
N THR A 40 -19.34 6.72 -35.70
CA THR A 40 -17.91 6.48 -35.49
C THR A 40 -17.12 6.51 -36.81
N ALA A 41 -17.65 5.94 -37.89
CA ALA A 41 -17.02 5.98 -39.21
C ALA A 41 -16.90 7.42 -39.72
N ARG A 42 -17.96 8.22 -39.62
CA ARG A 42 -17.93 9.63 -40.01
C ARG A 42 -16.94 10.44 -39.17
N ARG A 43 -16.96 10.26 -37.85
CA ARG A 43 -16.03 10.93 -36.93
C ARG A 43 -14.57 10.61 -37.29
N ARG A 44 -14.27 9.33 -37.58
CA ARG A 44 -12.94 8.89 -38.01
C ARG A 44 -12.54 9.45 -39.37
N LEU A 45 -13.47 9.50 -40.34
CA LEU A 45 -13.23 10.12 -41.65
C LEU A 45 -12.85 11.59 -41.53
N LEU A 46 -13.49 12.32 -40.61
CA LEU A 46 -13.19 13.72 -40.32
C LEU A 46 -11.99 13.90 -39.36
N LYS A 47 -11.31 12.82 -38.97
CA LYS A 47 -10.18 12.81 -38.02
C LYS A 47 -10.51 13.47 -36.67
N ILE A 48 -11.78 13.50 -36.28
CA ILE A 48 -12.21 14.07 -35.00
C ILE A 48 -11.96 13.02 -33.90
N PRO A 49 -11.28 13.36 -32.79
CA PRO A 49 -11.10 12.44 -31.67
C PRO A 49 -12.44 12.08 -31.03
N GLY A 50 -12.54 10.87 -30.48
CA GLY A 50 -13.75 10.45 -29.76
C GLY A 50 -13.96 11.28 -28.50
N PHE A 51 -15.20 11.39 -28.06
CA PHE A 51 -15.52 12.04 -26.79
C PHE A 51 -14.83 11.32 -25.62
N LEU A 52 -13.95 12.03 -24.92
CA LEU A 52 -13.16 11.48 -23.80
C LEU A 52 -13.84 11.64 -22.43
N GLY A 53 -15.01 12.28 -22.34
CA GLY A 53 -15.88 12.23 -21.17
C GLY A 53 -15.27 12.70 -19.85
N GLY A 54 -14.37 13.68 -19.88
CA GLY A 54 -13.74 14.25 -18.67
C GLY A 54 -12.75 13.31 -17.96
N LYS A 55 -12.66 12.04 -18.35
CA LYS A 55 -11.54 11.19 -17.97
C LYS A 55 -10.39 11.61 -18.87
N GLY A 56 -9.45 12.38 -18.31
CA GLY A 56 -8.26 12.87 -19.01
C GLY A 56 -7.54 11.77 -19.79
N ARG A 57 -6.61 12.15 -20.67
CA ARG A 57 -5.78 11.19 -21.41
C ARG A 57 -5.30 10.09 -20.45
N ARG A 58 -5.49 8.83 -20.85
CA ARG A 58 -5.02 7.69 -20.06
C ARG A 58 -3.54 7.93 -19.73
N PRO A 59 -3.11 7.79 -18.46
CA PRO A 59 -1.70 7.89 -18.10
C PRO A 59 -0.87 6.99 -19.01
N SER A 60 0.31 7.45 -19.41
CA SER A 60 1.14 6.68 -20.33
C SER A 60 1.52 5.33 -19.70
N CYS A 61 1.46 4.29 -20.52
CA CYS A 61 1.91 2.95 -20.14
C CYS A 61 3.40 2.70 -20.44
N HIS A 62 4.10 3.69 -20.99
CA HIS A 62 5.50 3.60 -21.37
C HIS A 62 6.36 4.49 -20.46
N PHE A 63 7.40 3.92 -19.87
CA PHE A 63 8.35 4.67 -19.03
C PHE A 63 9.36 5.41 -19.93
N PRO A 64 9.57 6.73 -19.76
CA PRO A 64 10.56 7.48 -20.53
C PRO A 64 11.97 7.14 -20.03
N ALA A 65 12.55 6.05 -20.53
CA ALA A 65 13.86 5.56 -20.06
C ALA A 65 15.04 6.48 -20.44
N GLU A 66 14.85 7.33 -21.44
CA GLU A 66 15.83 8.32 -21.89
C GLU A 66 15.85 9.58 -21.02
N ASP A 67 14.82 9.79 -20.19
CA ASP A 67 14.74 10.93 -19.28
C ASP A 67 15.49 10.62 -17.98
N GLU A 68 16.65 11.26 -17.81
CA GLU A 68 17.50 11.13 -16.63
C GLU A 68 16.76 11.53 -15.34
N LYS A 69 15.87 12.52 -15.39
CA LYS A 69 15.08 12.95 -14.23
C LYS A 69 14.07 11.87 -13.84
N ALA A 70 13.44 11.23 -14.82
CA ALA A 70 12.52 10.12 -14.56
C ALA A 70 13.25 8.92 -13.94
N MET A 71 14.45 8.62 -14.42
CA MET A 71 15.31 7.56 -13.87
C MET A 71 15.75 7.87 -12.44
N ALA A 72 16.13 9.12 -12.16
CA ALA A 72 16.55 9.56 -10.82
C ALA A 72 15.43 9.50 -9.78
N LEU A 73 14.16 9.54 -10.18
CA LEU A 73 13.02 9.43 -9.25
C LEU A 73 12.79 8.00 -8.75
N LEU A 74 13.26 6.97 -9.45
CA LEU A 74 13.05 5.58 -9.05
C LEU A 74 13.75 5.28 -7.73
N GLY A 75 12.99 4.79 -6.74
CA GLY A 75 13.53 4.44 -5.42
C GLY A 75 13.73 5.61 -4.45
N THR A 76 13.50 6.86 -4.87
CA THR A 76 13.59 8.04 -3.98
C THR A 76 12.32 8.26 -3.14
N MET A 77 11.18 7.80 -3.64
CA MET A 77 9.87 7.93 -3.02
C MET A 77 8.96 6.77 -3.46
N PRO A 78 7.76 6.60 -2.88
CA PRO A 78 6.82 5.56 -3.29
C PRO A 78 6.48 5.65 -4.79
N ASP A 79 6.40 4.48 -5.44
CA ASP A 79 6.09 4.35 -6.88
C ASP A 79 4.83 5.14 -7.30
N ARG A 80 3.84 5.32 -6.40
CA ARG A 80 2.63 6.12 -6.66
C ARG A 80 2.91 7.60 -6.92
N TYR A 81 3.80 8.21 -6.14
CA TYR A 81 4.10 9.64 -6.26
C TYR A 81 5.00 9.91 -7.45
N VAL A 82 5.92 8.99 -7.75
CA VAL A 82 6.71 9.04 -9.00
C VAL A 82 5.77 8.96 -10.22
N ALA A 83 4.79 8.07 -10.18
CA ALA A 83 3.81 7.91 -11.26
C ALA A 83 2.96 9.16 -11.48
N GLU A 84 2.48 9.80 -10.40
CA GLU A 84 1.74 11.06 -10.48
C GLU A 84 2.58 12.17 -11.11
N ARG A 85 3.85 12.33 -10.69
CA ARG A 85 4.77 13.34 -11.22
C ARG A 85 5.09 13.16 -12.71
N LEU A 86 5.14 11.91 -13.16
CA LEU A 86 5.46 11.57 -14.56
C LEU A 86 4.21 11.35 -15.42
N HIS A 87 3.00 11.53 -14.87
CA HIS A 87 1.73 11.18 -15.50
C HIS A 87 1.71 9.75 -16.06
N LEU A 88 2.30 8.82 -15.31
CA LEU A 88 2.38 7.39 -15.60
C LEU A 88 1.42 6.61 -14.70
N THR A 89 1.29 5.31 -15.00
CA THR A 89 0.70 4.35 -14.07
C THR A 89 1.77 3.86 -13.07
N SER A 90 1.36 3.63 -11.82
CA SER A 90 2.24 3.09 -10.76
C SER A 90 2.86 1.74 -11.14
N ASP A 91 2.14 0.92 -11.91
CA ASP A 91 2.65 -0.36 -12.40
C ASP A 91 3.84 -0.21 -13.35
N VAL A 92 3.86 0.83 -14.19
CA VAL A 92 4.97 1.09 -15.11
C VAL A 92 6.24 1.46 -14.34
N VAL A 93 6.10 2.36 -13.36
CA VAL A 93 7.18 2.74 -12.45
C VAL A 93 7.68 1.50 -11.69
N ARG A 94 6.79 0.70 -11.13
CA ARG A 94 7.13 -0.53 -10.40
C ARG A 94 7.87 -1.54 -11.27
N ARG A 95 7.43 -1.76 -12.51
CA ARG A 95 8.10 -2.67 -13.45
C ARG A 95 9.49 -2.17 -13.79
N LYS A 96 9.65 -0.87 -14.09
CA LYS A 96 10.95 -0.28 -14.38
C LYS A 96 11.89 -0.37 -13.16
N ARG A 97 11.41 0.00 -11.98
CA ARG A 97 12.14 -0.15 -10.71
C ARG A 97 12.64 -1.59 -10.51
N LYS A 98 11.76 -2.58 -10.69
CA LYS A 98 12.11 -4.01 -10.60
C LYS A 98 13.14 -4.43 -11.64
N SER A 99 13.02 -3.97 -12.88
CA SER A 99 13.98 -4.30 -13.94
C SER A 99 15.39 -3.78 -13.68
N LEU A 100 15.50 -2.70 -12.89
CA LEU A 100 16.76 -2.12 -12.44
C LEU A 100 17.24 -2.67 -11.09
N GLY A 101 16.53 -3.65 -10.51
CA GLY A 101 16.88 -4.22 -9.20
C GLY A 101 16.70 -3.28 -8.01
N ILE A 102 16.09 -2.10 -8.20
CA ILE A 102 15.92 -1.10 -7.14
C ILE A 102 14.86 -1.59 -6.16
N ALA A 103 15.15 -1.58 -4.85
CA ALA A 103 14.20 -1.97 -3.81
C ALA A 103 13.02 -0.97 -3.73
N PRO A 104 11.82 -1.41 -3.29
CA PRO A 104 10.71 -0.48 -3.09
C PRO A 104 11.08 0.52 -2.00
N TRP A 105 10.77 1.79 -2.22
CA TRP A 105 11.04 2.82 -1.22
C TRP A 105 10.32 2.52 0.10
N SER A 106 11.04 2.69 1.21
CA SER A 106 10.54 2.42 2.54
C SER A 106 10.89 3.57 3.50
N GLN A 107 9.88 4.29 4.01
CA GLN A 107 10.04 5.30 5.08
C GLN A 107 10.79 4.78 6.30
N ASN A 108 10.61 3.49 6.58
CA ASN A 108 11.22 2.85 7.72
C ASN A 108 12.67 2.41 7.47
N GLU A 109 13.27 2.61 6.30
CA GLU A 109 14.63 2.12 6.04
C GLU A 109 15.70 2.83 6.89
N GLY A 110 15.60 4.15 7.04
CA GLY A 110 16.45 4.92 7.98
C GLY A 110 16.22 4.50 9.43
N ARG A 111 14.96 4.32 9.84
CA ARG A 111 14.61 3.81 11.18
C ARG A 111 15.16 2.40 11.39
N ARG A 112 15.13 1.54 10.36
CA ARG A 112 15.57 0.14 10.41
C ARG A 112 17.08 -0.03 10.51
N LYS A 113 17.86 0.84 9.87
CA LYS A 113 19.34 0.79 9.97
C LYS A 113 19.82 1.24 11.36
N GLY A 114 19.18 2.24 11.97
CA GLY A 114 19.60 2.75 13.29
C GLY A 114 19.19 1.89 14.50
N ILE A 115 18.26 0.94 14.35
CA ILE A 115 17.78 0.08 15.45
C ILE A 115 18.78 -1.05 15.77
N TRP A 116 19.55 -1.50 14.78
CA TRP A 116 20.46 -2.63 14.92
C TRP A 116 21.90 -2.15 15.06
N THR A 117 22.23 -1.57 16.22
CA THR A 117 23.63 -1.29 16.58
C THR A 117 24.37 -2.59 16.89
N ASP A 118 25.69 -2.57 16.83
CA ASP A 118 26.52 -3.75 17.13
C ASP A 118 26.23 -4.29 18.55
N GLU A 119 26.00 -3.41 19.51
CA GLU A 119 25.56 -3.76 20.87
C GLU A 119 24.22 -4.51 20.88
N VAL A 120 23.23 -4.08 20.09
CA VAL A 120 21.93 -4.77 19.99
C VAL A 120 22.08 -6.12 19.30
N VAL A 121 22.92 -6.20 18.27
CA VAL A 121 23.20 -7.45 17.53
C VAL A 121 23.87 -8.48 18.45
N GLU A 122 24.78 -8.07 19.30
CA GLU A 122 25.42 -8.91 20.30
C GLU A 122 24.45 -9.53 21.31
N ARG A 123 23.39 -8.80 21.67
CA ARG A 123 22.35 -9.28 22.60
C ARG A 123 21.44 -10.32 21.95
N LEU A 124 21.35 -10.36 20.62
CA LEU A 124 20.56 -11.36 19.88
C LEU A 124 21.10 -12.76 20.14
N GLY A 125 20.26 -13.65 20.66
CA GLY A 125 20.65 -15.04 20.99
C GLY A 125 21.16 -15.24 22.42
N ARG A 126 21.55 -14.18 23.15
CA ARG A 126 21.83 -14.24 24.60
C ARG A 126 20.60 -13.92 25.44
N GLU A 127 19.81 -12.94 24.99
CA GLU A 127 18.62 -12.47 25.70
C GLU A 127 17.32 -12.88 25.01
N ARG A 128 16.23 -12.94 25.79
CA ARG A 128 14.87 -13.18 25.25
C ARG A 128 14.50 -12.07 24.27
N CYS A 129 13.99 -12.45 23.11
CA CYS A 129 13.57 -11.49 22.06
C CYS A 129 12.55 -10.45 22.57
N SER A 130 11.70 -10.79 23.54
CA SER A 130 10.73 -9.86 24.14
C SER A 130 11.38 -8.76 24.98
N LYS A 131 12.52 -9.06 25.64
CA LYS A 131 13.28 -8.08 26.42
C LYS A 131 13.98 -7.11 25.48
N ILE A 132 14.74 -7.63 24.52
CA ILE A 132 15.42 -6.83 23.49
C ILE A 132 14.42 -5.92 22.77
N ALA A 133 13.27 -6.46 22.38
CA ALA A 133 12.19 -5.73 21.71
C ALA A 133 11.68 -4.52 22.50
N ARG A 134 11.49 -4.67 23.82
CA ARG A 134 11.09 -3.57 24.70
C ARG A 134 12.17 -2.48 24.76
N ASP A 135 13.43 -2.89 24.90
CA ASP A 135 14.53 -1.95 25.12
C ASP A 135 14.83 -1.09 23.88
N ILE A 136 14.70 -1.66 22.68
CA ILE A 136 14.91 -0.93 21.41
C ILE A 136 13.61 -0.38 20.80
N GLY A 137 12.46 -0.58 21.47
CA GLY A 137 11.16 -0.08 21.02
C GLY A 137 10.66 -0.69 19.69
N VAL A 138 10.87 -1.99 19.48
CA VAL A 138 10.37 -2.75 18.31
C VAL A 138 9.54 -3.97 18.72
N SER A 139 8.90 -4.62 17.75
CA SER A 139 8.17 -5.87 18.02
C SER A 139 9.12 -7.06 18.19
N SER A 140 8.74 -8.02 19.05
CA SER A 140 9.47 -9.28 19.26
C SER A 140 9.61 -10.10 17.97
N GLU A 141 8.62 -10.03 17.08
CA GLU A 141 8.66 -10.66 15.76
C GLU A 141 9.78 -10.07 14.89
N ARG A 142 10.02 -8.76 14.99
CA ARG A 142 11.08 -8.09 14.23
C ARG A 142 12.47 -8.49 14.71
N VAL A 143 12.63 -8.75 16.01
CA VAL A 143 13.85 -9.32 16.60
C VAL A 143 14.07 -10.75 16.07
N ARG A 144 13.04 -11.60 16.04
CA ARG A 144 13.14 -12.97 15.48
C ARG A 144 13.50 -12.96 14.00
N GLN A 145 12.89 -12.05 13.22
CA GLN A 145 13.20 -11.89 11.81
C GLN A 145 14.67 -11.52 11.61
N LYS A 146 15.20 -10.59 12.44
CA LYS A 146 16.61 -10.21 12.41
C LYS A 146 17.54 -11.36 12.82
N CYS A 147 17.18 -12.13 13.84
CA CYS A 147 17.90 -13.35 14.21
C CYS A 147 17.96 -14.35 13.05
N LYS A 148 16.84 -14.56 12.35
CA LYS A 148 16.76 -15.44 11.17
C LYS A 148 17.64 -14.94 10.02
N GLU A 149 17.65 -13.62 9.77
CA GLU A 149 18.53 -12.99 8.76
C GLU A 149 20.01 -13.18 9.10
N LEU A 150 20.38 -13.16 10.39
CA LEU A 150 21.75 -13.34 10.87
C LEU A 150 22.12 -14.81 11.15
N GLY A 151 21.19 -15.76 10.94
CA GLY A 151 21.42 -17.18 11.23
C GLY A 151 21.54 -17.52 12.73
N ILE A 152 21.14 -16.60 13.62
CA ILE A 152 21.22 -16.78 15.07
C ILE A 152 19.93 -17.46 15.54
N VAL A 153 20.05 -18.54 16.31
CA VAL A 153 18.89 -19.19 16.94
C VAL A 153 18.39 -18.29 18.06
N PRO A 154 17.13 -17.80 18.02
CA PRO A 154 16.61 -16.92 19.05
C PRO A 154 16.55 -17.65 20.39
N PHE A 155 16.97 -16.97 21.46
CA PHE A 155 16.97 -17.52 22.80
C PHE A 155 15.54 -17.86 23.25
N VAL A 156 15.24 -19.15 23.31
CA VAL A 156 14.00 -19.70 23.86
C VAL A 156 14.30 -20.28 25.23
N VAL A 157 13.70 -19.71 26.28
CA VAL A 157 13.66 -20.36 27.59
C VAL A 157 12.79 -21.60 27.42
N ARG A 158 13.37 -22.79 27.53
CA ARG A 158 12.58 -23.99 27.81
C ARG A 158 12.09 -23.85 29.24
N GLU A 159 10.86 -23.38 29.39
CA GLU A 159 10.20 -23.37 30.68
C GLU A 159 10.03 -24.83 31.11
N CYS A 160 10.77 -25.24 32.15
CA CYS A 160 10.62 -26.56 32.72
C CYS A 160 9.19 -26.66 33.25
N ARG A 161 8.37 -27.50 32.60
CA ARG A 161 7.01 -27.81 33.01
C ARG A 161 7.07 -28.21 34.49
N ARG A 162 6.49 -27.39 35.38
CA ARG A 162 6.37 -27.69 36.81
C ARG A 162 5.41 -28.89 36.91
N GLU A 163 5.95 -30.10 36.83
CA GLU A 163 5.21 -31.31 37.14
C GLU A 163 4.85 -31.27 38.62
N GLY A 164 3.58 -31.59 38.89
CA GLY A 164 2.94 -31.36 40.16
C GLY A 164 3.61 -32.10 41.31
N LEU A 165 3.81 -31.38 42.40
CA LEU A 165 3.93 -31.98 43.72
C LEU A 165 2.69 -31.59 44.51
N SER A 166 1.68 -32.46 44.43
CA SER A 166 0.70 -32.61 45.49
C SER A 166 1.42 -33.18 46.72
N GLY A 167 1.56 -32.38 47.76
CA GLY A 167 2.11 -32.80 49.05
C GLY A 167 1.44 -32.02 50.17
N LYS A 168 0.53 -32.69 50.88
CA LYS A 168 -0.21 -32.20 52.04
C LYS A 168 0.71 -32.04 53.26
N SER A 169 0.54 -30.96 54.02
CA SER A 169 0.67 -30.83 55.48
C SER A 169 0.57 -29.33 55.79
N GLY A 170 -0.35 -28.80 56.59
CA GLY A 170 -0.85 -29.31 57.86
C GLY A 170 -0.22 -28.51 59.00
N ASP A 171 -1.00 -27.59 59.57
CA ASP A 171 -0.99 -27.12 60.98
C ASP A 171 0.04 -26.08 61.51
N GLY A 172 -0.49 -25.21 62.40
CA GLY A 172 0.19 -24.28 63.34
C GLY A 172 0.63 -22.94 62.74
N GLY A 173 0.12 -21.75 63.11
CA GLY A 173 -0.28 -21.24 64.42
C GLY A 173 0.72 -20.15 64.84
N GLY A 174 0.29 -18.90 65.03
CA GLY A 174 1.14 -17.84 65.61
C GLY A 174 0.74 -16.41 65.26
N GLU A 175 0.13 -15.74 66.23
CA GLU A 175 -0.46 -14.39 66.21
C GLU A 175 0.54 -13.22 66.26
N GLY A 176 0.03 -12.01 66.01
CA GLY A 176 0.56 -10.72 66.45
C GLY A 176 0.92 -9.79 65.27
N GLY A 177 0.44 -8.56 65.14
CA GLY A 177 -0.39 -7.69 65.97
C GLY A 177 -0.17 -6.23 65.53
N ALA A 178 -1.29 -5.51 65.32
CA ALA A 178 -1.53 -4.07 65.48
C ALA A 178 -0.70 -2.96 64.77
N GLY A 179 -1.44 -1.93 64.33
CA GLY A 179 -0.98 -0.55 64.02
C GLY A 179 -1.27 -0.14 62.58
N GLU A 180 -2.46 0.32 62.17
CA GLU A 180 -3.22 1.54 62.53
C GLU A 180 -2.64 2.84 61.92
N SER A 181 -3.55 3.68 61.41
CA SER A 181 -3.41 4.98 60.72
C SER A 181 -2.88 4.94 59.27
N GLY A 182 -3.42 5.63 58.26
CA GLY A 182 -4.49 6.62 58.20
C GLY A 182 -4.69 7.01 56.72
N GLU A 183 -5.93 6.98 56.24
CA GLU A 183 -6.43 7.76 55.09
C GLU A 183 -6.62 9.24 55.52
N PRO A 184 -6.96 10.24 54.66
CA PRO A 184 -7.50 10.15 53.29
C PRO A 184 -6.99 11.20 52.27
N GLY A 185 -7.40 11.00 51.01
CA GLY A 185 -8.02 12.07 50.22
C GLY A 185 -7.22 12.67 49.05
N LYS A 186 -7.77 12.53 47.84
CA LYS A 186 -8.39 13.67 47.14
C LYS A 186 -9.13 13.23 45.87
N ILE A 187 -10.39 13.65 45.89
CA ILE A 187 -11.41 13.77 44.85
C ILE A 187 -10.88 14.31 43.51
N ASN A 188 -11.34 13.70 42.41
CA ASN A 188 -11.16 14.19 41.04
C ASN A 188 -12.22 15.26 40.71
N GLY A 189 -11.75 16.36 40.12
CA GLY A 189 -12.57 17.42 39.55
C GLY A 189 -13.06 17.09 38.13
N ILE A 190 -14.33 17.41 37.94
CA ILE A 190 -15.10 17.87 36.76
C ILE A 190 -14.31 18.05 35.47
#